data_AF-A0A7S0JT89-F1
#
_entry.id   AF-A0A7S0JT89-F1
#
_cell.length_a   1.000
_cell.length_b   1.000
_cell.length_c   1.000
_cell.angle_alpha   90.00
_cell.angle_beta   90.00
_cell.angle_gamma   90.00
#
_symmetry.space_group_name_H-M   'P 1'
#
loop_
_entity.id
_entity.type
_entity.pdbx_description
1 polymer ?
#
loop_
_entity_poly.entity_id
_entity_poly.type
_entity_poly.pdbx_seq_one_letter_code
_entity_poly.pdbx_strand_id
1 'polypeptide(L)'
;GLMQRFLLDNKHRVTVHSAPSRTLSARLNSAEEAGVASVVSGMTPEDQAVAAEAAAALSRRQATPDTEQALASVPVLTRDALRRDAVIVPREERLLSLGDAGRCQLLAHALPGTNGIAHVAVSLDLGARLPAHLVQWLPLFAQLLTTTGSATRDDVQMSHRIGAATGGVSASAHASPVPGRRDVARLSLTVGGKALNHRVGDLAAIMQELLLTAPLAARQDLLRSQVRESVAATESALLSAGHRHAMSVLGATLSFPGELAHVMGGLPQLRFLRQLRARLESKDAAVAAAAAAEAQEVMEAIRGMALAAAASDAAAPGGADSGALATVVAGEDAA
;
A
#
# COMPACT_ATOMS: atom_id res chain seq x y z
N GLY A 1 4.81 -30.97 -23.20
CA GLY A 1 5.06 -30.38 -21.87
C GLY A 1 3.74 -30.11 -21.14
N LEU A 2 3.77 -29.81 -19.84
CA LEU A 2 2.56 -29.56 -19.02
C LEU A 2 1.69 -28.42 -19.58
N MET A 3 2.30 -27.33 -20.06
CA MET A 3 1.58 -26.21 -20.70
C MET A 3 0.77 -26.66 -21.93
N GLN A 4 1.36 -27.49 -22.79
CA GLN A 4 0.68 -28.03 -23.97
C GLN A 4 -0.59 -28.81 -23.57
N ARG A 5 -0.46 -29.75 -22.63
CA ARG A 5 -1.56 -30.63 -22.18
C ARG A 5 -2.68 -29.87 -21.46
N PHE A 6 -2.33 -28.97 -20.53
CA PHE A 6 -3.31 -28.38 -19.61
C PHE A 6 -3.86 -27.01 -20.04
N LEU A 7 -3.16 -26.28 -20.93
CA LEU A 7 -3.59 -24.96 -21.39
C LEU A 7 -3.91 -24.91 -22.89
N LEU A 8 -2.97 -25.34 -23.74
CA LEU A 8 -3.09 -25.15 -25.19
C LEU A 8 -4.08 -26.14 -25.82
N ASP A 9 -3.93 -27.44 -25.52
CA ASP A 9 -4.77 -28.51 -26.05
C ASP A 9 -6.05 -28.74 -25.22
N ASN A 10 -6.13 -28.13 -24.03
CA ASN A 10 -7.29 -28.28 -23.16
C ASN A 10 -8.48 -27.48 -23.70
N LYS A 11 -9.47 -28.21 -24.21
CA LYS A 11 -10.72 -27.62 -24.75
C LYS A 11 -11.70 -27.17 -23.65
N HIS A 12 -11.47 -27.53 -22.39
CA HIS A 12 -12.31 -27.12 -21.25
C HIS A 12 -11.95 -25.68 -20.82
N ARG A 13 -12.20 -24.72 -21.72
CA ARG A 13 -11.86 -23.30 -21.57
C ARG A 13 -13.09 -22.44 -21.84
N VAL A 14 -13.32 -21.45 -20.97
CA VAL A 14 -14.36 -20.43 -21.12
C VAL A 14 -13.69 -19.07 -21.21
N THR A 15 -14.08 -18.27 -22.22
CA THR A 15 -13.68 -16.87 -22.35
C THR A 15 -14.87 -16.00 -21.98
N VAL A 16 -14.73 -15.18 -20.93
CA VAL A 16 -15.79 -14.27 -20.46
C VAL A 16 -15.42 -12.84 -20.86
N HIS A 17 -16.34 -12.14 -21.52
CA HIS A 17 -16.20 -10.73 -21.87
C HIS A 17 -17.25 -9.92 -21.11
N SER A 18 -16.82 -8.98 -20.27
CA SER A 18 -17.71 -8.06 -19.55
C SER A 18 -17.64 -6.68 -20.19
N ALA A 19 -18.79 -6.14 -20.59
CA ALA A 19 -18.90 -4.81 -21.21
C ALA A 19 -19.75 -3.87 -20.34
N PRO A 20 -19.35 -2.59 -20.18
CA PRO A 20 -20.13 -1.64 -19.42
C PRO A 20 -21.48 -1.37 -20.10
N SER A 21 -22.55 -1.30 -19.31
CA SER A 21 -23.89 -1.00 -19.79
C SER A 21 -24.48 0.19 -19.02
N ARG A 22 -24.93 1.21 -19.76
CA ARG A 22 -25.61 2.39 -19.17
C ARG A 22 -27.00 2.08 -18.63
N THR A 23 -27.58 0.93 -19.02
CA THR A 23 -28.97 0.56 -18.69
C THR A 23 -29.07 -0.63 -17.75
N LEU A 24 -27.96 -1.32 -17.43
CA LEU A 24 -27.99 -2.53 -16.61
C LEU A 24 -28.60 -2.27 -15.22
N SER A 25 -28.13 -1.25 -14.49
CA SER A 25 -28.67 -0.92 -13.18
C SER A 25 -30.16 -0.59 -13.24
N ALA A 26 -30.58 0.23 -14.22
CA ALA A 26 -32.00 0.54 -14.41
C ALA A 26 -32.83 -0.72 -14.71
N ARG A 27 -32.33 -1.61 -15.57
CA ARG A 27 -33.01 -2.88 -15.88
C ARG A 27 -33.11 -3.82 -14.67
N LEU A 28 -32.06 -3.90 -13.86
CA LEU A 28 -32.06 -4.72 -12.64
C LEU A 28 -33.06 -4.15 -11.63
N ASN A 29 -33.05 -2.84 -11.39
CA ASN A 29 -33.99 -2.19 -10.49
C ASN A 29 -35.43 -2.35 -10.98
N SER A 30 -35.72 -2.14 -12.27
CA SER A 30 -37.07 -2.34 -12.79
C SER A 30 -37.51 -3.80 -12.74
N ALA A 31 -36.60 -4.76 -12.92
CA ALA A 31 -36.91 -6.18 -12.76
C ALA A 31 -37.21 -6.53 -11.29
N GLU A 32 -36.47 -5.93 -10.34
CA GLU A 32 -36.72 -6.06 -8.91
C GLU A 32 -38.07 -5.42 -8.52
N GLU A 33 -38.34 -4.19 -8.96
CA GLU A 33 -39.62 -3.50 -8.75
C GLU A 33 -40.81 -4.29 -9.32
N ALA A 34 -40.67 -4.83 -10.54
CA ALA A 34 -41.69 -5.68 -11.14
C ALA A 34 -41.88 -7.00 -10.37
N GLY A 35 -40.80 -7.60 -9.88
CA GLY A 35 -40.85 -8.78 -9.02
C GLY A 35 -41.60 -8.50 -7.72
N VAL A 36 -41.28 -7.39 -7.05
CA VAL A 36 -41.97 -6.93 -5.83
C VAL A 36 -43.45 -6.65 -6.13
N ALA A 37 -43.77 -5.93 -7.21
CA ALA A 37 -45.15 -5.63 -7.60
C ALA A 37 -45.97 -6.90 -7.89
N SER A 38 -45.36 -7.88 -8.57
CA SER A 38 -45.98 -9.17 -8.85
C SER A 38 -46.32 -9.92 -7.56
N VAL A 39 -45.38 -9.96 -6.60
CA VAL A 39 -45.63 -10.57 -5.28
C VAL A 39 -46.79 -9.87 -4.58
N VAL A 40 -46.77 -8.54 -4.52
CA VAL A 40 -47.82 -7.74 -3.84
C VAL A 40 -49.19 -7.91 -4.49
N SER A 41 -49.26 -7.98 -5.82
CA SER A 41 -50.54 -8.19 -6.53
C SER A 41 -51.16 -9.57 -6.29
N GLY A 42 -50.35 -10.56 -5.92
CA GLY A 42 -50.81 -11.91 -5.57
C GLY A 42 -51.24 -12.05 -4.11
N MET A 43 -51.03 -11.02 -3.29
CA MET A 43 -51.37 -11.03 -1.87
C MET A 43 -52.82 -10.60 -1.66
N THR A 44 -53.51 -11.28 -0.75
CA THR A 44 -54.80 -10.83 -0.25
C THR A 44 -54.63 -9.60 0.67
N PRO A 45 -55.70 -8.82 0.94
CA PRO A 45 -55.65 -7.76 1.94
C PRO A 45 -55.17 -8.24 3.31
N GLU A 46 -55.53 -9.47 3.68
CA GLU A 46 -55.08 -10.13 4.90
C GLU A 46 -53.57 -10.39 4.88
N ASP A 47 -53.03 -10.93 3.79
CA ASP A 47 -51.59 -11.17 3.64
C ASP A 47 -50.78 -9.86 3.72
N GLN A 48 -51.29 -8.78 3.13
CA GLN A 48 -50.65 -7.46 3.19
C GLN A 48 -50.64 -6.90 4.61
N ALA A 49 -51.74 -7.07 5.36
CA ALA A 49 -51.82 -6.69 6.77
C ALA A 49 -50.81 -7.47 7.61
N VAL A 50 -50.67 -8.79 7.39
CA VAL A 50 -49.68 -9.64 8.08
C VAL A 50 -48.25 -9.19 7.77
N ALA A 51 -47.93 -8.90 6.51
CA ALA A 51 -46.58 -8.43 6.13
C ALA A 51 -46.24 -7.07 6.77
N ALA A 52 -47.19 -6.13 6.79
CA ALA A 52 -47.03 -4.83 7.42
C ALA A 52 -46.83 -4.96 8.94
N GLU A 53 -47.61 -5.83 9.60
CA GLU A 53 -47.44 -6.12 11.02
C GLU A 53 -46.08 -6.75 11.33
N ALA A 54 -45.64 -7.71 10.51
CA ALA A 54 -44.33 -8.35 10.63
C ALA A 54 -43.18 -7.34 10.47
N ALA A 55 -43.26 -6.45 9.48
CA ALA A 55 -42.27 -5.38 9.29
C ALA A 55 -42.24 -4.41 10.49
N ALA A 56 -43.40 -4.03 11.02
CA ALA A 56 -43.50 -3.18 12.20
C ALA A 56 -42.96 -3.87 13.46
N ALA A 57 -43.25 -5.17 13.64
CA ALA A 57 -42.73 -5.97 14.73
C ALA A 57 -41.21 -6.14 14.64
N LEU A 58 -40.67 -6.37 13.44
CA LEU A 58 -39.22 -6.45 13.21
C LEU A 58 -38.54 -5.11 13.54
N SER A 59 -39.10 -3.99 13.07
CA SER A 59 -38.58 -2.66 13.35
C SER A 59 -38.58 -2.35 14.86
N ARG A 60 -39.70 -2.64 15.56
CA ARG A 60 -39.76 -2.52 17.04
C ARG A 60 -38.70 -3.39 17.71
N ARG A 61 -38.50 -4.63 17.26
CA ARG A 61 -37.49 -5.53 17.82
C ARG A 61 -36.07 -5.01 17.62
N GLN A 62 -35.72 -4.51 16.44
CA GLN A 62 -34.39 -3.95 16.14
C GLN A 62 -34.11 -2.66 16.92
N ALA A 63 -35.15 -1.87 17.21
CA ALA A 63 -35.04 -0.64 17.98
C ALA A 63 -35.11 -0.85 19.50
N THR A 64 -35.60 -2.00 19.98
CA THR A 64 -35.70 -2.30 21.41
C THR A 64 -34.34 -2.79 21.91
N PRO A 65 -33.70 -2.10 22.88
CA PRO A 65 -32.47 -2.58 23.48
C PRO A 65 -32.66 -3.92 24.19
N ASP A 66 -31.61 -4.72 24.23
CA ASP A 66 -31.60 -5.95 25.03
C ASP A 66 -31.80 -5.64 26.53
N THR A 67 -32.46 -6.56 27.25
CA THR A 67 -32.64 -6.41 28.70
C THR A 67 -31.32 -6.60 29.44
N GLU A 68 -31.20 -6.03 30.63
CA GLU A 68 -30.01 -6.22 31.48
C GLU A 68 -29.73 -7.70 31.77
N GLN A 69 -30.77 -8.53 31.95
CA GLN A 69 -30.62 -9.97 32.15
C GLN A 69 -30.06 -10.68 30.92
N ALA A 70 -30.49 -10.30 29.72
CA ALA A 70 -29.96 -10.84 28.47
C ALA A 70 -28.51 -10.42 28.25
N LEU A 71 -28.18 -9.15 28.49
CA LEU A 71 -26.81 -8.65 28.43
C LEU A 71 -25.90 -9.36 29.46
N ALA A 72 -26.39 -9.59 30.68
CA ALA A 72 -25.65 -10.29 31.74
C ALA A 72 -25.43 -11.79 31.45
N SER A 73 -26.23 -12.38 30.55
CA SER A 73 -26.04 -13.78 30.12
C SER A 73 -24.85 -13.95 29.16
N VAL A 74 -24.39 -12.86 28.55
CA VAL A 74 -23.21 -12.86 27.67
C VAL A 74 -21.96 -12.96 28.55
N PRO A 75 -21.16 -14.04 28.45
CA PRO A 75 -19.94 -14.16 29.24
C PRO A 75 -18.95 -13.06 28.84
N VAL A 76 -18.52 -12.25 29.81
CA VAL A 76 -17.53 -11.19 29.63
C VAL A 76 -16.28 -11.46 30.45
N LEU A 77 -15.13 -11.05 29.92
CA LEU A 77 -13.89 -11.04 30.69
C LEU A 77 -13.91 -9.90 31.72
N THR A 78 -13.39 -10.16 32.91
CA THR A 78 -13.22 -9.12 33.92
C THR A 78 -11.99 -8.28 33.62
N ARG A 79 -11.91 -7.08 34.22
CA ARG A 79 -10.71 -6.24 34.14
C ARG A 79 -9.46 -6.95 34.64
N ASP A 80 -9.60 -7.90 35.57
CA ASP A 80 -8.47 -8.67 36.10
C ASP A 80 -7.93 -9.70 35.11
N ALA A 81 -8.70 -10.08 34.09
CA ALA A 81 -8.23 -10.91 32.99
C ALA A 81 -7.39 -10.11 31.96
N LEU A 82 -7.39 -8.76 32.04
CA LEU A 82 -6.60 -7.91 31.16
C LEU A 82 -5.18 -7.75 31.71
N ARG A 83 -4.19 -7.83 30.82
CA ARG A 83 -2.81 -7.47 31.16
C ARG A 83 -2.76 -5.99 31.55
N ARG A 84 -2.19 -5.70 32.73
CA ARG A 84 -2.02 -4.33 33.22
C ARG A 84 -0.88 -3.59 32.53
N ASP A 85 0.17 -4.32 32.19
CA ASP A 85 1.35 -3.77 31.54
C ASP A 85 1.31 -3.97 30.04
N ALA A 86 1.69 -2.92 29.31
CA ALA A 86 1.87 -2.97 27.87
C ALA A 86 2.97 -3.99 27.51
N VAL A 87 2.82 -4.64 26.36
CA VAL A 87 3.88 -5.49 25.81
C VAL A 87 5.03 -4.59 25.38
N ILE A 88 6.16 -4.67 26.08
CA ILE A 88 7.40 -4.02 25.66
C ILE A 88 8.06 -4.91 24.63
N VAL A 89 8.25 -4.40 23.42
CA VAL A 89 9.01 -5.08 22.37
C VAL A 89 10.49 -4.77 22.57
N PRO A 90 11.36 -5.77 22.81
CA PRO A 90 12.79 -5.54 22.94
C PRO A 90 13.33 -4.81 21.71
N ARG A 91 14.09 -3.76 21.94
CA ARG A 91 14.75 -2.99 20.89
C ARG A 91 16.12 -2.55 21.35
N GLU A 92 17.09 -2.65 20.45
CA GLU A 92 18.41 -2.08 20.61
C GLU A 92 18.54 -0.92 19.60
N GLU A 93 18.99 0.22 20.08
CA GLU A 93 19.16 1.42 19.26
C GLU A 93 20.65 1.68 19.06
N ARG A 94 21.08 1.77 17.81
CA ARG A 94 22.47 2.11 17.46
C ARG A 94 22.51 3.23 16.44
N LEU A 95 23.36 4.22 16.67
CA LEU A 95 23.62 5.28 15.69
C LEU A 95 24.85 4.88 14.86
N LEU A 96 24.62 4.52 13.60
CA LEU A 96 25.66 4.14 12.66
C LEU A 96 26.21 5.40 11.97
N SER A 97 27.53 5.53 11.90
CA SER A 97 28.20 6.53 11.04
C SER A 97 28.39 5.95 9.66
N LEU A 98 28.06 6.73 8.63
CA LEU A 98 28.17 6.35 7.22
C LEU A 98 29.23 7.19 6.50
N GLY A 99 30.26 7.63 7.24
CA GLY A 99 31.23 8.60 6.74
C GLY A 99 30.55 9.88 6.25
N ASP A 100 30.89 10.31 5.04
CA ASP A 100 30.37 11.53 4.40
C ASP A 100 28.87 11.43 4.06
N ALA A 101 28.31 10.22 3.98
CA ALA A 101 26.88 9.99 3.72
C ALA A 101 26.00 10.27 4.95
N GLY A 102 26.59 10.55 6.11
CA GLY A 102 25.90 11.01 7.31
C GLY A 102 25.72 9.95 8.38
N ARG A 103 24.52 9.86 8.95
CA ARG A 103 24.21 8.96 10.08
C ARG A 103 22.91 8.21 9.84
N CYS A 104 22.85 6.96 10.30
CA CYS A 104 21.65 6.14 10.27
C CYS A 104 21.28 5.67 11.67
N GLN A 105 20.02 5.85 12.05
CA GLN A 105 19.49 5.26 13.27
C GLN A 105 19.07 3.81 12.97
N LEU A 106 19.79 2.84 13.53
CA LEU A 106 19.43 1.43 13.50
C LEU A 106 18.55 1.09 14.71
N LEU A 107 17.43 0.43 14.44
CA LEU A 107 16.52 -0.17 15.41
C LEU A 107 16.53 -1.68 15.22
N ALA A 108 17.21 -2.41 16.10
CA ALA A 108 17.32 -3.86 16.03
C ALA A 108 16.34 -4.52 17.01
N HIS A 109 15.55 -5.48 16.52
CA HIS A 109 14.57 -6.20 17.31
C HIS A 109 14.90 -7.70 17.35
N ALA A 110 15.36 -8.18 18.52
CA ALA A 110 15.54 -9.60 18.78
C ALA A 110 14.19 -10.25 19.13
N LEU A 111 13.41 -10.61 18.11
CA LEU A 111 12.09 -11.20 18.28
C LEU A 111 12.16 -12.73 18.23
N PRO A 112 11.57 -13.46 19.20
CA PRO A 112 11.42 -14.90 19.09
C PRO A 112 10.42 -15.25 17.97
N GLY A 113 10.64 -16.37 17.29
CA GLY A 113 9.66 -16.95 16.36
C GLY A 113 9.66 -16.40 14.93
N THR A 114 10.70 -15.67 14.52
CA THR A 114 10.93 -15.28 13.12
C THR A 114 11.32 -16.46 12.21
N ASN A 115 11.66 -17.61 12.79
CA ASN A 115 11.94 -18.87 12.11
C ASN A 115 13.00 -18.76 10.99
N GLY A 116 14.09 -18.04 11.27
CA GLY A 116 15.21 -17.87 10.33
C GLY A 116 14.95 -16.84 9.21
N ILE A 117 13.93 -16.01 9.35
CA ILE A 117 13.59 -14.93 8.42
C ILE A 117 13.89 -13.57 9.06
N ALA A 118 14.80 -12.83 8.44
CA ALA A 118 15.06 -11.44 8.80
C ALA A 118 14.11 -10.52 8.02
N HIS A 119 13.55 -9.54 8.72
CA HIS A 119 12.79 -8.44 8.12
C HIS A 119 13.63 -7.19 8.21
N VAL A 120 13.81 -6.52 7.08
CA VAL A 120 14.60 -5.29 6.99
C VAL A 120 13.75 -4.21 6.35
N ALA A 121 13.74 -3.03 6.95
CA ALA A 121 13.11 -1.84 6.40
C ALA A 121 14.04 -0.64 6.55
N VAL A 122 14.21 0.12 5.48
CA VAL A 122 14.95 1.37 5.44
C VAL A 122 13.95 2.48 5.15
N SER A 123 13.88 3.46 6.04
CA SER A 123 12.96 4.58 5.99
C SER A 123 13.73 5.89 5.80
N LEU A 124 13.39 6.62 4.74
CA LEU A 124 13.91 7.93 4.39
C LEU A 124 12.96 9.00 4.93
N ASP A 125 13.45 9.96 5.72
CA ASP A 125 12.67 11.14 6.12
C ASP A 125 12.70 12.19 5.00
N LEU A 126 11.53 12.46 4.42
CA LEU A 126 11.36 13.35 3.27
C LEU A 126 11.00 14.79 3.68
N GLY A 127 10.60 15.02 4.93
CA GLY A 127 9.82 16.19 5.34
C GLY A 127 10.53 17.54 5.18
N ALA A 128 11.86 17.59 5.26
CA ALA A 128 12.61 18.85 5.20
C ALA A 128 13.14 19.20 3.80
N ARG A 129 13.11 18.27 2.85
CA ARG A 129 13.85 18.40 1.58
C ARG A 129 13.03 18.12 0.32
N LEU A 130 11.89 17.42 0.43
CA LEU A 130 11.08 17.12 -0.74
C LEU A 130 10.24 18.35 -1.16
N PRO A 131 10.37 18.83 -2.41
CA PRO A 131 9.49 19.87 -2.94
C PRO A 131 8.01 19.48 -2.87
N ALA A 132 7.15 20.43 -2.54
CA ALA A 132 5.72 20.17 -2.33
C ALA A 132 5.02 19.56 -3.57
N HIS A 133 5.44 19.93 -4.79
CA HIS A 133 4.87 19.38 -6.03
C HIS A 133 5.20 17.90 -6.25
N LEU A 134 6.26 17.38 -5.60
CA LEU A 134 6.67 15.98 -5.69
C LEU A 134 5.96 15.05 -4.69
N VAL A 135 5.21 15.60 -3.72
CA VAL A 135 4.50 14.77 -2.71
C VAL A 135 3.50 13.81 -3.36
N GLN A 136 2.76 14.27 -4.38
CA GLN A 136 1.79 13.43 -5.12
C GLN A 136 2.45 12.32 -5.93
N TRP A 137 3.74 12.46 -6.25
CA TRP A 137 4.48 11.41 -6.94
C TRP A 137 4.84 10.24 -6.04
N LEU A 138 4.96 10.43 -4.72
CA LEU A 138 5.51 9.43 -3.81
C LEU A 138 4.85 8.04 -3.86
N PRO A 139 3.51 7.91 -3.92
CA PRO A 139 2.87 6.59 -3.99
C PRO A 139 3.20 5.84 -5.29
N LEU A 140 3.22 6.57 -6.42
CA LEU A 140 3.58 6.02 -7.72
C LEU A 140 5.08 5.71 -7.80
N PHE A 141 5.91 6.63 -7.31
CA PHE A 141 7.35 6.46 -7.21
C PHE A 141 7.72 5.21 -6.43
N ALA A 142 7.09 4.97 -5.27
CA ALA A 142 7.33 3.78 -4.47
C ALA A 142 7.03 2.48 -5.24
N GLN A 143 5.96 2.44 -6.06
CA GLN A 143 5.68 1.29 -6.91
C GLN A 143 6.76 1.11 -7.98
N LEU A 144 7.07 2.20 -8.71
CA LEU A 144 8.06 2.20 -9.78
C LEU A 144 9.44 1.76 -9.29
N LEU A 145 9.85 2.19 -8.10
CA LEU A 145 11.13 1.85 -7.48
C LEU A 145 11.39 0.35 -7.44
N THR A 146 10.33 -0.47 -7.33
CA THR A 146 10.43 -1.93 -7.26
C THR A 146 10.12 -2.65 -8.57
N THR A 147 9.69 -1.92 -9.61
CA THR A 147 9.24 -2.53 -10.88
C THR A 147 10.06 -2.10 -12.10
N THR A 148 10.84 -1.01 -12.04
CA THR A 148 11.54 -0.49 -13.22
C THR A 148 12.91 -1.11 -13.50
N GLY A 149 13.40 -1.97 -12.61
CA GLY A 149 14.77 -2.47 -12.64
C GLY A 149 15.76 -1.46 -12.05
N SER A 150 17.01 -1.55 -12.50
CA SER A 150 18.15 -0.73 -12.04
C SER A 150 19.02 -0.26 -13.20
N ALA A 151 20.13 0.45 -12.92
CA ALA A 151 21.09 0.81 -13.96
C ALA A 151 21.82 -0.41 -14.57
N THR A 152 21.89 -1.53 -13.85
CA THR A 152 22.63 -2.73 -14.28
C THR A 152 21.74 -3.91 -14.67
N ARG A 153 20.43 -3.83 -14.38
CA ARG A 153 19.46 -4.91 -14.61
C ARG A 153 18.15 -4.35 -15.13
N ASP A 154 17.59 -5.01 -16.14
CA ASP A 154 16.22 -4.73 -16.54
C ASP A 154 15.19 -5.18 -15.46
N ASP A 155 13.92 -4.89 -15.70
CA ASP A 155 12.83 -5.20 -14.77
C ASP A 155 12.64 -6.70 -14.56
N VAL A 156 12.84 -7.51 -15.60
CA VAL A 156 12.70 -8.97 -15.53
C VAL A 156 13.84 -9.57 -14.72
N GLN A 157 15.07 -9.17 -15.00
CA GLN A 157 16.27 -9.58 -14.28
C GLN A 157 16.20 -9.17 -12.81
N MET A 158 15.76 -7.95 -12.52
CA MET A 158 15.58 -7.48 -11.14
C MET A 158 14.48 -8.27 -10.42
N SER A 159 13.33 -8.50 -11.06
CA SER A 159 12.24 -9.31 -10.51
C SER A 159 12.70 -10.74 -10.20
N HIS A 160 13.44 -11.37 -11.11
CA HIS A 160 14.03 -12.69 -10.89
C HIS A 160 15.01 -12.70 -9.71
N ARG A 161 15.86 -11.67 -9.59
CA ARG A 161 16.81 -11.55 -8.48
C ARG A 161 16.08 -11.40 -7.15
N ILE A 162 15.06 -10.55 -7.07
CA ILE A 162 14.20 -10.39 -5.89
C ILE A 162 13.58 -11.75 -5.52
N GLY A 163 12.96 -12.44 -6.48
CA GLY A 163 12.29 -13.72 -6.23
C GLY A 163 13.23 -14.88 -5.87
N ALA A 164 14.46 -14.87 -6.37
CA ALA A 164 15.44 -15.93 -6.11
C ALA A 164 16.15 -15.76 -4.75
N ALA A 165 16.44 -14.52 -4.34
CA ALA A 165 17.25 -14.24 -3.16
C ALA A 165 16.44 -13.80 -1.93
N THR A 166 15.19 -13.37 -2.11
CA THR A 166 14.37 -12.77 -1.05
C THR A 166 12.94 -13.35 -1.03
N GLY A 167 12.19 -13.07 0.02
CA GLY A 167 10.75 -13.31 0.09
C GLY A 167 9.92 -12.13 -0.43
N GLY A 168 10.54 -11.18 -1.12
CA GLY A 168 9.91 -9.97 -1.66
C GLY A 168 10.53 -8.68 -1.11
N VAL A 169 10.52 -7.65 -1.95
CA VAL A 169 10.89 -6.28 -1.64
C VAL A 169 9.72 -5.38 -2.04
N SER A 170 9.40 -4.39 -1.21
CA SER A 170 8.32 -3.45 -1.42
C SER A 170 8.75 -2.06 -0.98
N ALA A 171 8.13 -1.03 -1.55
CA ALA A 171 8.29 0.34 -1.09
C ALA A 171 6.93 1.00 -0.87
N SER A 172 6.88 1.93 0.08
CA SER A 172 5.66 2.67 0.40
C SER A 172 5.98 4.03 0.99
N ALA A 173 5.15 5.03 0.68
CA ALA A 173 5.25 6.37 1.24
C ALA A 173 4.16 6.61 2.29
N HIS A 174 4.52 7.27 3.39
CA HIS A 174 3.62 7.50 4.52
C HIS A 174 3.73 8.94 5.02
N ALA A 175 2.57 9.54 5.33
CA ALA A 175 2.49 10.76 6.12
C ALA A 175 1.98 10.38 7.52
N SER A 176 2.87 10.38 8.50
CA SER A 176 2.56 9.97 9.86
C SER A 176 2.33 11.18 10.78
N PRO A 177 1.32 11.14 11.66
CA PRO A 177 1.13 12.17 12.67
C PRO A 177 2.22 12.12 13.73
N VAL A 178 2.58 13.29 14.26
CA VAL A 178 3.47 13.40 15.42
C VAL A 178 2.60 13.56 16.68
N PRO A 179 2.75 12.70 17.70
CA PRO A 179 1.95 12.79 18.92
C PRO A 179 2.00 14.21 19.53
N GLY A 180 0.82 14.75 19.85
CA GLY A 180 0.67 16.10 20.40
C GLY A 180 0.83 17.25 19.39
N ARG A 181 1.08 16.98 18.11
CA ARG A 181 1.31 17.99 17.06
C ARG A 181 0.43 17.70 15.83
N ARG A 182 -0.65 18.48 15.66
CA ARG A 182 -1.59 18.31 14.52
C ARG A 182 -1.13 18.99 13.24
N ASP A 183 -0.23 19.95 13.37
CA ASP A 183 0.37 20.80 12.34
C ASP A 183 1.66 20.20 11.75
N VAL A 184 2.17 19.12 12.33
CA VAL A 184 3.42 18.49 11.93
C VAL A 184 3.16 17.07 11.45
N ALA A 185 3.75 16.74 10.30
CA ALA A 185 3.74 15.40 9.74
C ALA A 185 5.17 14.92 9.53
N ARG A 186 5.41 13.62 9.76
CA ARG A 186 6.61 12.94 9.26
C ARG A 186 6.26 12.30 7.92
N LEU A 187 6.80 12.85 6.85
CA LEU A 187 6.69 12.28 5.52
C LEU A 187 7.87 11.33 5.31
N SER A 188 7.61 10.07 4.97
CA SER A 188 8.65 9.06 4.83
C SER A 188 8.44 8.17 3.61
N LEU A 189 9.54 7.73 3.00
CA LEU A 189 9.55 6.64 2.03
C LEU A 189 10.26 5.45 2.67
N THR A 190 9.57 4.33 2.77
CA THR A 190 10.12 3.11 3.36
C THR A 190 10.26 2.03 2.30
N VAL A 191 11.48 1.53 2.10
CA VAL A 191 11.78 0.34 1.30
C VAL A 191 12.08 -0.80 2.25
N GLY A 192 11.40 -1.92 2.10
CA GLY A 192 11.59 -3.05 2.99
C GLY A 192 11.30 -4.37 2.33
N GLY A 193 11.87 -5.42 2.92
CA GLY A 193 11.71 -6.77 2.45
C GLY A 193 12.02 -7.78 3.53
N LYS A 194 12.00 -9.04 3.12
CA LYS A 194 12.29 -10.17 4.00
C LYS A 194 13.17 -11.18 3.27
N ALA A 195 14.07 -11.82 4.00
CA ALA A 195 14.95 -12.84 3.46
C ALA A 195 15.33 -13.86 4.54
N LEU A 196 15.81 -15.02 4.12
CA LEU A 196 16.46 -15.95 5.06
C LEU A 196 17.70 -15.26 5.66
N ASN A 197 18.04 -15.57 6.91
CA ASN A 197 19.13 -14.88 7.63
C ASN A 197 20.45 -14.85 6.84
N HIS A 198 20.82 -15.95 6.16
CA HIS A 198 22.04 -16.02 5.34
C HIS A 198 21.96 -15.24 4.01
N ARG A 199 20.79 -14.71 3.64
CA ARG A 199 20.52 -13.93 2.41
C ARG A 199 20.27 -12.44 2.68
N VAL A 200 20.46 -11.98 3.92
CA VAL A 200 20.24 -10.56 4.26
C VAL A 200 21.18 -9.63 3.48
N GLY A 201 22.42 -10.06 3.22
CA GLY A 201 23.33 -9.33 2.34
C GLY A 201 22.77 -9.13 0.92
N ASP A 202 22.14 -10.16 0.36
CA ASP A 202 21.50 -10.08 -0.96
C ASP A 202 20.32 -9.10 -0.92
N LEU A 203 19.47 -9.18 0.11
CA LEU A 203 18.34 -8.26 0.31
C LEU A 203 18.82 -6.80 0.43
N ALA A 204 19.86 -6.56 1.23
CA ALA A 204 20.49 -5.27 1.40
C ALA A 204 21.00 -4.70 0.07
N ALA A 205 21.80 -5.47 -0.68
CA ALA A 205 22.33 -5.07 -1.98
C ALA A 205 21.22 -4.75 -2.99
N ILE A 206 20.13 -5.52 -2.99
CA ILE A 206 18.96 -5.24 -3.84
C ILE A 206 18.31 -3.91 -3.46
N MET A 207 18.02 -3.68 -2.17
CA MET A 207 17.39 -2.42 -1.73
C MET A 207 18.26 -1.20 -2.04
N GLN A 208 19.58 -1.32 -1.87
CA GLN A 208 20.56 -0.29 -2.22
C GLN A 208 20.49 0.04 -3.72
N GLU A 209 20.55 -0.98 -4.56
CA GLU A 209 20.56 -0.82 -6.02
C GLU A 209 19.27 -0.15 -6.52
N LEU A 210 18.10 -0.54 -5.98
CA LEU A 210 16.82 0.09 -6.30
C LEU A 210 16.83 1.57 -5.90
N LEU A 211 17.24 1.88 -4.66
CA LEU A 211 17.27 3.24 -4.12
C LEU A 211 18.24 4.18 -4.86
N LEU A 212 19.33 3.67 -5.41
CA LEU A 212 20.39 4.49 -5.99
C LEU A 212 20.33 4.61 -7.52
N THR A 213 19.78 3.61 -8.20
CA THR A 213 20.00 3.44 -9.65
C THR A 213 18.76 3.13 -10.48
N ALA A 214 17.55 3.19 -9.91
CA ALA A 214 16.32 2.97 -10.66
C ALA A 214 16.20 3.94 -11.86
N PRO A 215 16.11 3.43 -13.11
CA PRO A 215 16.16 4.25 -14.33
C PRO A 215 14.79 4.80 -14.73
N LEU A 216 14.15 5.55 -13.83
CA LEU A 216 12.72 5.91 -13.93
C LEU A 216 12.36 6.68 -15.21
N ALA A 217 13.18 7.67 -15.60
CA ALA A 217 12.92 8.44 -16.82
C ALA A 217 13.17 7.65 -18.11
N ALA A 218 14.09 6.68 -18.10
CA ALA A 218 14.42 5.87 -19.27
C ALA A 218 13.36 4.79 -19.56
N ARG A 219 12.69 4.28 -18.50
CA ARG A 219 11.65 3.24 -18.59
C ARG A 219 10.25 3.81 -18.77
N GLN A 220 10.08 4.65 -19.79
CA GLN A 220 8.79 5.32 -20.08
C GLN A 220 7.65 4.33 -20.38
N ASP A 221 7.98 3.19 -20.98
CA ASP A 221 7.04 2.09 -21.25
C ASP A 221 6.42 1.55 -19.95
N LEU A 222 7.26 1.24 -18.96
CA LEU A 222 6.82 0.77 -17.65
C LEU A 222 6.09 1.87 -16.88
N LEU A 223 6.58 3.11 -16.93
CA LEU A 223 5.90 4.26 -16.31
C LEU A 223 4.48 4.43 -16.85
N ARG A 224 4.30 4.36 -18.18
CA ARG A 224 2.96 4.41 -18.81
C ARG A 224 2.07 3.25 -18.33
N SER A 225 2.61 2.03 -18.29
CA SER A 225 1.87 0.86 -17.81
C SER A 225 1.43 1.03 -16.35
N GLN A 226 2.36 1.43 -15.48
CA GLN A 226 2.11 1.62 -14.05
C GLN A 226 1.08 2.71 -13.78
N VAL A 227 1.12 3.82 -14.54
CA VAL A 227 0.13 4.90 -14.43
C VAL A 227 -1.24 4.42 -14.87
N ARG A 228 -1.34 3.64 -15.96
CA ARG A 228 -2.63 3.06 -16.41
C ARG A 228 -3.22 2.14 -15.35
N GLU A 229 -2.40 1.25 -14.79
CA GLU A 229 -2.81 0.36 -13.72
C GLU A 229 -3.24 1.14 -12.47
N SER A 230 -2.46 2.15 -12.06
CA SER A 230 -2.77 2.99 -10.90
C SER A 230 -4.09 3.75 -11.06
N VAL A 231 -4.39 4.27 -12.26
CA VAL A 231 -5.69 4.91 -12.54
C VAL A 231 -6.82 3.88 -12.40
N ALA A 232 -6.69 2.72 -13.05
CA ALA A 232 -7.73 1.69 -12.99
C ALA A 232 -7.96 1.16 -11.57
N ALA A 233 -6.89 0.93 -10.82
CA ALA A 233 -6.94 0.49 -9.42
C ALA A 233 -7.62 1.54 -8.53
N THR A 234 -7.27 2.82 -8.69
CA THR A 234 -7.85 3.91 -7.89
C THR A 234 -9.33 4.15 -8.24
N GLU A 235 -9.72 4.04 -9.51
CA GLU A 235 -11.13 4.12 -9.94
C GLU A 235 -11.96 2.97 -9.38
N SER A 236 -11.43 1.75 -9.40
CA SER A 236 -12.07 0.57 -8.81
C SER A 236 -12.20 0.68 -7.27
N ALA A 237 -11.16 1.19 -6.61
CA ALA A 237 -11.16 1.44 -5.17
C ALA A 237 -12.21 2.48 -4.76
N LEU A 238 -12.44 3.51 -5.59
CA LEU A 238 -13.48 4.51 -5.34
C LEU A 238 -14.89 3.89 -5.30
N LEU A 239 -15.17 2.94 -6.19
CA LEU A 239 -16.47 2.26 -6.24
C LEU A 239 -16.66 1.28 -5.09
N SER A 240 -15.63 0.47 -4.81
CA SER A 240 -15.70 -0.59 -3.78
C SER A 240 -15.52 -0.06 -2.35
N ALA A 241 -14.92 1.13 -2.18
CA ALA A 241 -14.57 1.66 -0.87
C ALA A 241 -14.71 3.19 -0.75
N GLY A 242 -15.81 3.75 -1.27
CA GLY A 242 -16.10 5.19 -1.22
C GLY A 242 -16.03 5.81 0.19
N HIS A 243 -16.36 5.04 1.24
CA HIS A 243 -16.24 5.50 2.63
C HIS A 243 -14.81 5.90 3.02
N ARG A 244 -13.78 5.22 2.49
CA ARG A 244 -12.37 5.58 2.74
C ARG A 244 -12.02 6.93 2.13
N HIS A 245 -12.55 7.24 0.95
CA HIS A 245 -12.38 8.55 0.32
C HIS A 245 -13.09 9.66 1.11
N ALA A 246 -14.30 9.39 1.62
CA ALA A 246 -15.01 10.32 2.50
C ALA A 246 -14.20 10.60 3.79
N MET A 247 -13.70 9.55 4.44
CA MET A 247 -12.82 9.69 5.61
C MET A 247 -11.54 10.46 5.30
N SER A 248 -10.96 10.26 4.12
CA SER A 248 -9.76 10.97 3.69
C SER A 248 -10.01 12.48 3.53
N VAL A 249 -11.16 12.89 2.96
CA VAL A 249 -11.58 14.30 2.89
C VAL A 249 -11.76 14.90 4.29
N LEU A 250 -12.42 14.17 5.19
CA LEU A 250 -12.58 14.61 6.59
C LEU A 250 -11.24 14.70 7.31
N GLY A 251 -10.34 13.74 7.11
CA GLY A 251 -9.01 13.75 7.70
C GLY A 251 -8.18 14.96 7.26
N ALA A 252 -8.33 15.38 6.01
CA ALA A 252 -7.65 16.54 5.45
C ALA A 252 -8.04 17.86 6.14
N THR A 253 -9.28 18.00 6.62
CA THR A 253 -9.72 19.21 7.32
C THR A 253 -9.31 19.24 8.80
N LEU A 254 -8.82 18.13 9.34
CA LEU A 254 -8.56 17.97 10.77
C LEU A 254 -7.08 18.08 11.15
N SER A 255 -6.16 17.79 10.23
CA SER A 255 -4.71 17.77 10.52
C SER A 255 -3.85 17.81 9.25
N PHE A 256 -2.62 18.33 9.38
CA PHE A 256 -1.66 18.37 8.27
C PHE A 256 -1.23 16.97 7.77
N PRO A 257 -0.98 15.95 8.63
CA PRO A 257 -0.78 14.58 8.17
C PRO A 257 -1.98 14.02 7.39
N GLY A 258 -3.20 14.36 7.82
CA GLY A 258 -4.43 13.98 7.11
C GLY A 258 -4.54 14.62 5.74
N GLU A 259 -4.12 15.88 5.60
CA GLU A 259 -4.04 16.58 4.31
C GLU A 259 -3.05 15.89 3.37
N LEU A 260 -1.82 15.61 3.83
CA LEU A 260 -0.82 14.89 3.04
C LEU A 260 -1.29 13.49 2.63
N ALA A 261 -1.94 12.75 3.54
CA ALA A 261 -2.53 11.45 3.23
C ALA A 261 -3.65 11.56 2.18
N HIS A 262 -4.46 12.63 2.23
CA HIS A 262 -5.48 12.90 1.21
C HIS A 262 -4.87 13.26 -0.15
N VAL A 263 -3.79 14.03 -0.16
CA VAL A 263 -3.04 14.36 -1.38
C VAL A 263 -2.47 13.09 -2.01
N MET A 264 -1.89 12.18 -1.21
CA MET A 264 -1.25 10.95 -1.69
C MET A 264 -2.22 9.79 -2.00
N GLY A 265 -3.40 9.73 -1.36
CA GLY A 265 -4.31 8.57 -1.49
C GLY A 265 -5.76 8.90 -1.80
N GLY A 266 -6.12 10.19 -1.85
CA GLY A 266 -7.48 10.67 -2.04
C GLY A 266 -7.84 10.98 -3.49
N LEU A 267 -8.91 11.76 -3.66
CA LEU A 267 -9.34 12.25 -4.98
C LEU A 267 -8.30 13.13 -5.69
N PRO A 268 -7.49 13.96 -4.99
CA PRO A 268 -6.37 14.67 -5.63
C PRO A 268 -5.42 13.72 -6.35
N GLN A 269 -5.04 12.60 -5.71
CA GLN A 269 -4.18 11.59 -6.33
C GLN A 269 -4.78 11.01 -7.61
N LEU A 270 -6.08 10.69 -7.62
CA LEU A 270 -6.75 10.19 -8.83
C LEU A 270 -6.71 11.23 -9.97
N ARG A 271 -6.92 12.51 -9.64
CA ARG A 271 -6.83 13.60 -10.63
C ARG A 271 -5.42 13.74 -11.17
N PHE A 272 -4.41 13.71 -10.29
CA PHE A 272 -3.00 13.73 -10.64
C PHE A 272 -2.65 12.58 -11.59
N LEU A 273 -3.01 11.34 -11.24
CA LEU A 273 -2.75 10.16 -12.07
C LEU A 273 -3.41 10.25 -13.46
N ARG A 274 -4.63 10.77 -13.56
CA ARG A 274 -5.31 10.98 -14.85
C ARG A 274 -4.63 12.04 -15.70
N GLN A 275 -4.19 13.14 -15.09
CA GLN A 275 -3.43 14.19 -15.78
C GLN A 275 -2.07 13.66 -16.24
N LEU A 276 -1.36 12.94 -15.37
CA LEU A 276 -0.09 12.31 -15.69
C LEU A 276 -0.22 11.31 -16.85
N ARG A 277 -1.27 10.48 -16.84
CA ARG A 277 -1.59 9.59 -17.96
C ARG A 277 -1.71 10.36 -19.27
N ALA A 278 -2.49 11.45 -19.28
CA ALA A 278 -2.68 12.27 -20.47
C ALA A 278 -1.37 12.91 -20.97
N ARG A 279 -0.49 13.34 -20.06
CA ARG A 279 0.83 13.89 -20.39
C ARG A 279 1.76 12.83 -20.99
N LEU A 280 1.81 11.64 -20.39
CA LEU A 280 2.65 10.53 -20.86
C LEU A 280 2.18 9.91 -22.19
N GLU A 281 0.89 10.02 -22.49
CA GLU A 281 0.25 9.58 -23.74
C GLU A 281 0.16 10.71 -24.80
N SER A 282 0.70 11.88 -24.51
CA SER A 282 0.74 13.00 -25.45
C SER A 282 1.51 12.62 -26.72
N LYS A 283 1.05 13.13 -27.87
CA LYS A 283 1.78 13.02 -29.15
C LYS A 283 3.04 13.90 -29.16
N ASP A 284 3.09 14.90 -28.30
CA ASP A 284 4.27 15.73 -28.12
C ASP A 284 5.28 15.01 -27.22
N ALA A 285 6.40 14.58 -27.82
CA ALA A 285 7.46 13.86 -27.14
C ALA A 285 8.10 14.67 -26.00
N ALA A 286 8.13 16.01 -26.10
CA ALA A 286 8.67 16.86 -25.04
C ALA A 286 7.78 16.82 -23.79
N VAL A 287 6.46 16.79 -23.95
CA VAL A 287 5.51 16.69 -22.84
C VAL A 287 5.63 15.34 -22.12
N ALA A 288 5.75 14.25 -22.89
CA ALA A 288 5.92 12.91 -22.32
C ALA A 288 7.27 12.77 -21.62
N ALA A 289 8.35 13.30 -22.20
CA ALA A 289 9.68 13.30 -21.60
C ALA A 289 9.73 14.13 -20.31
N ALA A 290 9.11 15.32 -20.29
CA ALA A 290 9.03 16.15 -19.09
C ALA A 290 8.28 15.44 -17.94
N ALA A 291 7.18 14.74 -18.24
CA ALA A 291 6.47 13.95 -17.25
C ALA A 291 7.31 12.78 -16.70
N ALA A 292 8.13 12.13 -17.53
CA ALA A 292 9.05 11.09 -17.09
C ALA A 292 10.22 11.66 -16.27
N ALA A 293 10.67 12.88 -16.57
CA ALA A 293 11.72 13.57 -15.84
C ALA A 293 11.29 13.92 -14.40
N GLU A 294 10.02 14.24 -14.16
CA GLU A 294 9.51 14.46 -12.79
C GLU A 294 9.68 13.22 -11.89
N ALA A 295 9.52 12.00 -12.44
CA ALA A 295 9.78 10.77 -11.67
C ALA A 295 11.27 10.65 -11.29
N GLN A 296 12.17 11.09 -12.17
CA GLN A 296 13.60 11.15 -11.89
C GLN A 296 13.94 12.24 -10.88
N GLU A 297 13.26 13.39 -10.91
CA GLU A 297 13.40 14.48 -9.94
C GLU A 297 13.10 13.99 -8.52
N VAL A 298 12.08 13.12 -8.34
CA VAL A 298 11.82 12.49 -7.03
C VAL A 298 13.02 11.66 -6.58
N MET A 299 13.60 10.87 -7.48
CA MET A 299 14.78 10.05 -7.19
C MET A 299 15.95 10.92 -6.75
N GLU A 300 16.22 12.01 -7.47
CA GLU A 300 17.28 12.96 -7.14
C GLU A 300 17.02 13.68 -5.81
N ALA A 301 15.76 14.06 -5.55
CA ALA A 301 15.37 14.72 -4.31
C ALA A 301 15.59 13.83 -3.08
N ILE A 302 15.39 12.51 -3.20
CA ILE A 302 15.58 11.58 -2.07
C ILE A 302 17.06 11.22 -1.81
N ARG A 303 17.99 11.55 -2.71
CA ARG A 303 19.41 11.29 -2.50
C ARG A 303 19.92 12.07 -1.27
N GLY A 304 20.66 11.39 -0.40
CA GLY A 304 21.26 12.00 0.79
C GLY A 304 20.27 12.43 1.87
N MET A 305 19.02 11.93 1.84
CA MET A 305 18.07 12.12 2.92
C MET A 305 18.40 11.25 4.14
N ALA A 306 17.98 11.70 5.32
CA ALA A 306 18.26 11.01 6.57
C ALA A 306 17.58 9.62 6.61
N LEU A 307 18.31 8.64 7.11
CA LEU A 307 17.94 7.23 7.04
C LEU A 307 17.74 6.66 8.46
N ALA A 308 16.65 5.93 8.63
CA ALA A 308 16.43 5.04 9.76
C ALA A 308 16.24 3.62 9.24
N ALA A 309 16.95 2.66 9.81
CA ALA A 309 16.84 1.26 9.46
C ALA A 309 16.22 0.49 10.63
N ALA A 310 15.25 -0.36 10.36
CA ALA A 310 14.72 -1.32 11.32
C ALA A 310 15.00 -2.73 10.82
N ALA A 311 15.50 -3.59 11.72
CA ALA A 311 15.78 -4.98 11.41
C ALA A 311 15.29 -5.89 12.53
N SER A 312 14.56 -6.95 12.19
CA SER A 312 14.26 -8.03 13.13
C SER A 312 15.24 -9.19 12.94
N ASP A 313 15.59 -9.87 14.03
CA ASP A 313 16.48 -11.04 14.06
C ASP A 313 17.95 -10.75 13.64
N ALA A 314 18.37 -9.49 13.78
CA ALA A 314 19.76 -9.05 13.55
C ALA A 314 20.76 -9.48 14.63
N ALA A 315 20.30 -10.17 15.69
CA ALA A 315 21.09 -10.51 16.88
C ALA A 315 21.43 -12.02 17.01
N ALA A 316 21.03 -12.88 16.06
CA ALA A 316 21.51 -14.25 16.03
C ALA A 316 23.03 -14.26 15.71
N PRO A 317 23.82 -15.26 16.18
CA PRO A 317 25.18 -15.45 15.67
C PRO A 317 25.08 -15.78 14.16
N GLY A 318 25.39 -14.80 13.30
CA GLY A 318 25.13 -14.83 11.85
C GLY A 318 23.84 -14.10 11.39
N GLY A 319 23.16 -13.38 12.28
CA GLY A 319 22.08 -12.44 11.97
C GLY A 319 22.62 -11.13 11.40
N ALA A 320 21.82 -10.48 10.55
CA ALA A 320 22.13 -9.30 9.73
C ALA A 320 23.38 -8.56 10.18
N ASP A 321 24.52 -8.90 9.56
CA ASP A 321 25.80 -8.27 9.86
C ASP A 321 25.59 -6.75 9.79
N SER A 322 25.91 -6.04 10.87
CA SER A 322 25.69 -4.59 10.94
C SER A 322 26.35 -3.85 9.76
N GLY A 323 27.38 -4.45 9.15
CA GLY A 323 27.97 -4.02 7.89
C GLY A 323 27.04 -4.11 6.68
N ALA A 324 26.26 -5.17 6.52
CA ALA A 324 25.33 -5.33 5.39
C ALA A 324 24.15 -4.35 5.44
N LEU A 325 23.70 -3.95 6.64
CA LEU A 325 22.73 -2.87 6.77
C LEU A 325 23.38 -1.49 6.60
N ALA A 326 24.64 -1.33 6.99
CA ALA A 326 25.40 -0.10 6.74
C ALA A 326 25.66 0.10 5.23
N THR A 327 25.91 -0.95 4.45
CA THR A 327 26.15 -0.84 2.99
C THR A 327 24.93 -0.34 2.24
N VAL A 328 23.70 -0.74 2.62
CA VAL A 328 22.46 -0.18 2.02
C VAL A 328 22.43 1.34 2.05
N VAL A 329 23.06 1.91 3.08
CA VAL A 329 22.92 3.32 3.44
C VAL A 329 24.19 4.12 3.09
N ALA A 330 25.36 3.50 3.06
CA ALA A 330 26.64 4.15 2.77
C ALA A 330 26.92 4.34 1.27
N GLY A 331 26.22 3.61 0.37
CA GLY A 331 26.41 3.77 -1.08
C GLY A 331 27.82 3.38 -1.58
N GLU A 332 28.63 2.72 -0.77
CA GLU A 332 29.93 2.20 -1.20
C GLU A 332 29.74 0.90 -1.96
N ASP A 333 30.35 0.83 -3.14
CA ASP A 333 30.52 -0.39 -3.92
C ASP A 333 31.26 -1.41 -3.04
N ALA A 334 30.56 -2.48 -2.66
CA ALA A 334 31.26 -3.70 -2.26
C ALA A 334 31.92 -4.25 -3.52
N ALA A 335 33.24 -4.01 -3.64
CA ALA A 335 34.10 -4.51 -4.71
C ALA A 335 33.98 -6.03 -4.91
#